data_AF-A0A963JEN4-F1
#
_entry.id   AF-A0A963JEN4-F1
#
_cell.length_a   1.000
_cell.length_b   1.000
_cell.length_c   1.000
_cell.angle_alpha   90.00
_cell.angle_beta   90.00
_cell.angle_gamma   90.00
#
_symmetry.space_group_name_H-M   'P 1'
#
loop_
_entity.id
_entity.type
_entity.pdbx_description
1 polymer ?
#
loop_
_entity_poly.entity_id
_entity_poly.type
_entity_poly.pdbx_seq_one_letter_code
_entity_poly.pdbx_strand_id
1 'polypeptide(L)'
;AISRTREYAADRRGAEICGNPLWLASALRKIEANAHRIPNGHAEANPATAHMFIINPLSGERMDNLFSTHPSTDNRVAELEKFAQAMRQAPRPAPRGAETRSEPSAGTRRGPWGPSTEPAEPAKAEPKPRSSPTITWGRGDRKPPEGPYS
;
A
#
# COMPACT_ATOMS: atom_id res chain seq x y z
N ALA A 1 13.14 19.64 -10.63
CA ALA A 1 12.75 18.21 -10.67
C ALA A 1 11.96 17.87 -9.41
N ILE A 2 10.63 17.91 -9.45
CA ILE A 2 9.76 17.61 -8.30
C ILE A 2 9.67 16.10 -8.04
N SER A 3 9.81 15.28 -9.08
CA SER A 3 9.65 13.81 -8.96
C SER A 3 10.80 13.17 -8.16
N ARG A 4 12.08 13.51 -8.39
CA ARG A 4 13.20 12.96 -7.59
C ARG A 4 13.06 13.12 -6.07
N THR A 5 12.68 14.31 -5.61
CA THR A 5 12.46 14.55 -4.17
C THR A 5 11.29 13.74 -3.63
N ARG A 6 10.24 13.53 -4.44
CA ARG A 6 9.09 12.69 -4.06
C ARG A 6 9.48 11.21 -3.96
N GLU A 7 10.29 10.71 -4.88
CA GLU A 7 10.78 9.32 -4.85
C GLU A 7 11.58 9.03 -3.57
N TYR A 8 12.56 9.87 -3.24
CA TYR A 8 13.33 9.69 -2.01
C TYR A 8 12.46 9.81 -0.75
N ALA A 9 11.48 10.73 -0.75
CA ALA A 9 10.55 10.87 0.37
C ALA A 9 9.65 9.64 0.52
N ALA A 10 9.21 9.05 -0.60
CA ALA A 10 8.42 7.83 -0.62
C ALA A 10 9.25 6.64 -0.12
N ASP A 11 10.49 6.49 -0.58
CA ASP A 11 11.40 5.42 -0.12
C ASP A 11 11.69 5.51 1.37
N ARG A 12 11.99 6.71 1.87
CA ARG A 12 12.21 6.94 3.30
C ARG A 12 10.97 6.54 4.11
N ARG A 13 9.80 7.01 3.70
CA ARG A 13 8.55 6.70 4.40
C ARG A 13 8.21 5.21 4.33
N GLY A 14 8.44 4.56 3.19
CA GLY A 14 8.27 3.13 3.03
C GLY A 14 9.21 2.34 3.95
N ALA A 15 10.47 2.74 4.02
CA ALA A 15 11.47 2.13 4.91
C ALA A 15 11.14 2.31 6.39
N GLU A 16 10.62 3.48 6.79
CA GLU A 16 10.12 3.74 8.15
C GLU A 16 8.95 2.81 8.50
N ILE A 17 7.97 2.66 7.60
CA ILE A 17 6.82 1.76 7.80
C ILE A 17 7.28 0.30 7.91
N CYS A 18 8.23 -0.13 7.07
CA CYS A 18 8.77 -1.49 7.10
C CYS A 18 9.72 -1.76 8.28
N GLY A 19 10.21 -0.71 8.96
CA GLY A 19 11.16 -0.81 10.08
C GLY A 19 12.58 -1.22 9.68
N ASN A 20 12.85 -1.52 8.41
CA ASN A 20 14.19 -1.87 7.91
C ASN A 20 14.39 -1.38 6.46
N PRO A 21 15.21 -0.33 6.24
CA PRO A 21 15.45 0.19 4.90
C PRO A 21 16.14 -0.79 3.95
N LEU A 22 16.91 -1.76 4.47
CA LEU A 22 17.64 -2.73 3.64
C LEU A 22 16.72 -3.73 2.95
N TRP A 23 15.53 -3.99 3.50
CA TRP A 23 14.54 -4.83 2.83
C TRP A 23 14.00 -4.17 1.57
N LEU A 24 13.70 -2.87 1.64
CA LEU A 24 13.28 -2.09 0.49
C LEU A 24 14.39 -1.99 -0.56
N ALA A 25 15.64 -1.78 -0.14
CA ALA A 25 16.79 -1.79 -1.04
C ALA A 25 16.95 -3.14 -1.78
N SER A 26 16.77 -4.27 -1.07
CA SER A 26 16.79 -5.61 -1.68
C SER A 26 15.64 -5.81 -2.67
N ALA A 27 14.44 -5.32 -2.35
CA ALA A 27 13.28 -5.40 -3.24
C ALA A 27 13.51 -4.60 -4.53
N LEU A 28 14.03 -3.36 -4.43
CA LEU A 28 14.34 -2.53 -5.59
C LEU A 28 15.34 -3.20 -6.54
N ARG A 29 16.44 -3.75 -6.00
CA ARG A 29 17.42 -4.51 -6.79
C ARG A 29 16.79 -5.70 -7.53
N LYS A 30 15.89 -6.44 -6.87
CA LYS A 30 15.19 -7.58 -7.49
C LYS A 30 14.25 -7.13 -8.62
N ILE A 31 13.55 -6.02 -8.42
CA ILE A 31 12.61 -5.46 -9.40
C ILE A 31 13.38 -4.97 -10.63
N GLU A 32 14.47 -4.23 -10.44
CA GLU A 32 15.37 -3.78 -11.52
C GLU A 32 15.98 -4.95 -12.30
N ALA A 33 16.53 -5.93 -11.60
CA ALA A 33 17.08 -7.13 -12.23
C ALA A 33 16.05 -7.88 -13.08
N ASN A 34 14.77 -7.85 -12.72
CA ASN A 34 13.70 -8.48 -13.49
C ASN A 34 13.22 -7.62 -14.66
N ALA A 35 13.17 -6.30 -14.54
CA ALA A 35 12.76 -5.46 -15.67
C ALA A 35 13.74 -5.47 -16.82
N HIS A 36 15.04 -5.55 -16.55
CA HIS A 36 16.03 -5.66 -17.62
C HIS A 36 15.97 -7.00 -18.37
N ARG A 37 15.25 -8.02 -17.86
CA ARG A 37 15.11 -9.32 -18.53
C ARG A 37 14.09 -9.33 -19.65
N ILE A 38 13.06 -8.48 -19.57
CA ILE A 38 11.97 -8.43 -20.54
C ILE A 38 11.91 -7.01 -21.10
N PRO A 39 12.52 -6.77 -22.27
CA PRO A 39 12.48 -5.46 -22.92
C PRO A 39 11.03 -5.03 -23.16
N ASN A 40 10.66 -3.85 -22.67
CA ASN A 40 9.33 -3.30 -22.88
C ASN A 40 9.35 -2.33 -24.08
N GLY A 41 9.14 -2.86 -25.28
CA GLY A 41 9.13 -2.07 -26.52
C GLY A 41 8.12 -0.92 -26.52
N HIS A 42 7.00 -1.04 -25.78
CA HIS A 42 6.02 0.04 -25.65
C HIS A 42 6.54 1.20 -24.81
N ALA A 43 7.31 0.91 -23.77
CA ALA A 43 7.95 1.92 -22.92
C ALA A 43 9.13 2.59 -23.64
N GLU A 44 9.89 1.83 -24.42
CA GLU A 44 10.97 2.34 -25.30
C GLU A 44 10.44 3.29 -26.38
N ALA A 45 9.25 3.01 -26.91
CA ALA A 45 8.58 3.88 -27.89
C ALA A 45 7.99 5.16 -27.26
N ASN A 46 7.69 5.15 -25.96
CA ASN A 46 7.03 6.28 -25.27
C ASN A 46 7.74 6.69 -23.97
N PRO A 47 8.91 7.34 -24.05
CA PRO A 47 9.67 7.78 -22.88
C PRO A 47 8.88 8.70 -21.93
N ALA A 48 7.90 9.44 -22.45
CA ALA A 48 7.03 10.30 -21.64
C ALA A 48 6.23 9.52 -20.58
N THR A 49 5.97 8.23 -20.78
CA THR A 49 5.25 7.36 -19.82
C THR A 49 6.12 6.82 -18.69
N ALA A 50 7.43 7.07 -18.75
CA ALA A 50 8.40 6.59 -17.77
C ALA A 50 8.02 6.89 -16.31
N HIS A 51 7.37 8.02 -16.06
CA HIS A 51 6.94 8.45 -14.72
C HIS A 51 5.84 7.57 -14.08
N MET A 52 5.22 6.68 -14.85
CA MET A 52 4.24 5.72 -14.35
C MET A 52 4.89 4.44 -13.83
N PHE A 53 6.19 4.24 -14.09
CA PHE A 53 6.91 3.02 -13.72
C PHE A 53 7.72 3.24 -12.44
N ILE A 54 7.75 2.21 -11.58
CA ILE A 54 8.51 2.21 -10.31
C ILE A 54 10.02 2.19 -10.56
N ILE A 55 10.43 1.59 -11.68
CA ILE A 55 11.81 1.43 -12.12
C ILE A 55 11.88 1.76 -13.62
N ASN A 56 13.05 2.20 -14.05
CA ASN A 56 13.31 2.51 -15.45
C ASN A 56 13.08 1.26 -16.34
N PRO A 57 12.09 1.28 -17.27
CA PRO A 57 11.80 0.14 -18.13
C PRO A 57 12.74 0.04 -19.35
N LEU A 58 13.60 1.03 -19.57
CA LEU A 58 14.50 1.08 -20.73
C LEU A 58 15.72 0.20 -20.49
N SER A 59 16.01 -0.64 -21.47
CA SER A 59 16.98 -1.74 -21.41
C SER A 59 18.43 -1.34 -21.73
N GLY A 60 18.73 -0.03 -21.76
CA GLY A 60 20.10 0.48 -21.89
C GLY A 60 20.53 0.85 -23.32
N GLU A 61 19.70 0.66 -24.34
CA GLU A 61 20.04 1.12 -25.72
C GLU A 61 20.08 2.64 -25.87
N ARG A 62 19.40 3.37 -24.99
CA ARG A 62 19.46 4.84 -24.90
C ARG A 62 19.99 5.25 -23.53
N MET A 63 21.30 5.09 -23.39
CA MET A 63 22.04 5.34 -22.16
C MET A 63 22.35 6.82 -22.00
N ASP A 64 21.33 7.69 -22.00
CA ASP A 64 21.54 9.13 -21.79
C ASP A 64 20.37 9.69 -20.99
N ASN A 65 20.61 10.29 -19.82
CA ASN A 65 19.87 11.37 -19.12
C ASN A 65 18.31 11.48 -19.17
N LEU A 66 17.58 10.53 -19.73
CA LEU A 66 16.20 10.69 -20.22
C LEU A 66 15.12 10.46 -19.15
N PHE A 67 15.53 10.14 -17.92
CA PHE A 67 14.67 10.10 -16.73
C PHE A 67 14.85 11.33 -15.86
N SER A 68 14.82 12.53 -16.45
CA SER A 68 14.84 13.79 -15.68
C SER A 68 13.76 13.89 -14.58
N THR A 69 12.81 12.95 -14.55
CA THR A 69 11.80 12.76 -13.52
C THR A 69 12.25 11.86 -12.35
N HIS A 70 12.92 10.71 -12.56
CA HIS A 70 13.23 9.76 -11.47
C HIS A 70 14.74 9.59 -11.22
N PRO A 71 15.19 9.41 -9.96
CA PRO A 71 16.55 8.98 -9.67
C PRO A 71 16.74 7.51 -10.09
N SER A 72 17.95 7.14 -10.50
CA SER A 72 18.28 5.73 -10.78
C SER A 72 18.02 4.85 -9.55
N THR A 73 17.73 3.57 -9.79
CA THR A 73 17.53 2.60 -8.72
C THR A 73 18.75 2.52 -7.81
N ASP A 74 19.96 2.53 -8.39
CA ASP A 74 21.21 2.56 -7.61
C ASP A 74 21.29 3.74 -6.65
N ASN A 75 20.90 4.94 -7.09
CA ASN A 75 20.90 6.12 -6.24
C ASN A 75 19.88 5.98 -5.10
N ARG A 76 18.71 5.39 -5.36
CA ARG A 76 17.69 5.12 -4.33
C ARG A 76 18.16 4.07 -3.32
N VAL A 77 18.79 3.01 -3.80
CA VAL A 77 19.40 1.96 -2.99
C VAL A 77 20.49 2.54 -2.09
N ALA A 78 21.38 3.38 -2.63
CA ALA A 78 22.43 4.03 -1.87
C ALA A 78 21.85 4.93 -0.75
N GLU A 79 20.79 5.69 -1.03
CA GLU A 79 20.11 6.50 0.00
C GLU A 79 19.45 5.64 1.08
N LEU A 80 18.83 4.50 0.71
CA LEU A 80 18.28 3.56 1.68
C LEU A 80 19.36 2.90 2.56
N GLU A 81 20.53 2.61 2.00
CA GLU A 81 21.67 2.09 2.75
C GLU A 81 22.24 3.12 3.72
N LYS A 82 22.36 4.39 3.29
CA LYS A 82 22.71 5.51 4.19
C LYS A 82 21.66 5.67 5.30
N PHE A 83 20.38 5.58 4.97
CA PHE A 83 19.30 5.67 5.96
C PHE A 83 19.35 4.50 6.96
N ALA A 84 19.65 3.29 6.50
CA ALA A 84 19.87 2.14 7.39
C ALA A 84 21.04 2.36 8.35
N GLN A 85 22.15 2.95 7.88
CA GLN A 85 23.28 3.30 8.73
C GLN A 85 22.88 4.36 9.77
N ALA A 86 22.14 5.40 9.36
CA ALA A 86 21.64 6.42 10.27
C ALA A 86 20.70 5.84 11.34
N MET A 87 19.79 4.93 10.98
CA MET A 87 18.91 4.24 11.94
C MET A 87 19.67 3.37 12.93
N ARG A 88 20.81 2.79 12.54
CA ARG A 88 21.69 2.02 13.44
C ARG A 88 22.49 2.89 14.40
N GLN A 89 22.88 4.09 13.95
CA GLN A 89 23.66 5.05 14.73
C GLN A 89 22.78 5.92 15.64
N ALA A 90 21.48 6.04 15.33
CA ALA A 90 20.54 6.75 16.16
C ALA A 90 20.53 6.15 17.58
N PRO A 91 20.69 6.97 18.63
CA PRO A 91 20.61 6.47 19.99
C PRO A 91 19.26 5.77 20.17
N ARG A 92 19.30 4.47 20.50
CA ARG A 92 18.11 3.73 20.88
C ARG A 92 17.43 4.57 21.97
N PRO A 93 16.16 4.98 21.82
CA PRO A 93 15.49 5.67 22.91
C PRO A 93 15.63 4.76 24.12
N ALA A 94 16.17 5.31 25.22
CA ALA A 94 16.30 4.57 26.47
C ALA A 94 14.95 3.89 26.75
N PRO A 95 14.95 2.65 27.27
CA PRO A 95 13.69 2.04 27.70
C PRO A 95 13.02 3.08 28.60
N ARG A 96 11.91 3.64 28.14
CA ARG A 96 11.12 4.59 28.92
C ARG A 96 10.87 3.83 30.21
N GLY A 97 11.44 4.33 31.31
CA GLY A 97 11.58 3.57 32.55
C GLY A 97 10.27 2.89 32.91
N ALA A 98 10.35 1.79 33.64
CA ALA A 98 9.21 1.17 34.28
C ALA A 98 8.51 2.22 35.17
N GLU A 99 7.67 3.06 34.57
CA GLU A 99 6.71 3.89 35.25
C GLU A 99 5.75 2.90 35.86
N THR A 100 5.89 2.71 37.17
CA THR A 100 4.92 2.04 38.02
C THR A 100 3.56 2.62 37.65
N ARG A 101 2.77 1.87 36.89
CA ARG A 101 1.41 2.24 36.54
C ARG A 101 0.61 2.25 37.84
N SER A 102 0.50 3.40 38.46
CA SER A 102 -0.56 3.66 39.43
C SER A 102 -1.88 3.56 38.67
N GLU A 103 -2.64 2.50 38.91
CA GLU A 103 -3.94 2.30 38.28
C GLU A 103 -4.88 3.48 38.60
N PRO A 104 -5.43 4.18 37.60
CA PRO A 104 -6.56 5.05 37.86
C PRO A 104 -7.80 4.17 38.04
N SER A 105 -8.39 4.25 39.24
CA SER A 105 -9.71 3.69 39.57
C SER A 105 -10.72 3.93 38.44
N ALA A 106 -11.45 2.86 38.10
CA ALA A 106 -12.39 2.78 36.99
C ALA A 106 -13.49 3.85 37.10
N GLY A 107 -13.30 4.96 36.38
CA GLY A 107 -14.35 5.93 36.08
C GLY A 107 -14.76 5.80 34.61
N THR A 108 -15.90 5.16 34.35
CA THR A 108 -16.52 5.02 33.02
C THR A 108 -16.70 6.38 32.36
N ARG A 109 -15.79 6.77 31.46
CA ARG A 109 -16.01 7.88 30.53
C ARG A 109 -16.54 7.32 29.22
N ARG A 110 -17.86 7.43 29.03
CA ARG A 110 -18.53 7.28 27.73
C ARG A 110 -18.07 8.43 26.82
N GLY A 111 -17.50 8.09 25.67
CA GLY A 111 -17.21 9.06 24.60
C GLY A 111 -18.46 9.38 23.76
N PRO A 112 -18.39 10.39 22.88
CA PRO A 112 -19.54 10.93 22.13
C PRO A 112 -20.10 10.00 21.04
N TRP A 113 -19.54 8.81 20.86
CA TRP A 113 -19.99 7.79 19.90
C TRP A 113 -20.24 6.42 20.56
N GLY A 114 -20.62 6.42 21.85
CA GLY A 114 -21.00 5.19 22.56
C GLY A 114 -22.44 4.74 22.23
N PRO A 115 -22.73 3.43 22.21
CA PRO A 115 -24.06 2.93 21.85
C PRO A 115 -25.10 3.28 22.94
N SER A 116 -26.26 3.76 22.51
CA SER A 116 -27.43 4.00 23.36
C SER A 116 -27.90 2.67 23.96
N THR A 117 -27.77 2.50 25.27
CA THR A 117 -28.43 1.40 25.98
C THR A 117 -29.90 1.78 26.18
N GLU A 118 -30.79 1.24 25.35
CA GLU A 118 -32.22 1.14 25.67
C GLU A 118 -32.41 0.16 26.83
N PRO A 119 -33.35 0.41 27.76
CA PRO A 119 -33.66 -0.54 28.81
C PRO A 119 -34.49 -1.69 28.26
N ALA A 120 -34.16 -2.90 28.72
CA ALA A 120 -34.85 -4.14 28.39
C ALA A 120 -36.27 -4.19 28.98
N GLU A 121 -37.24 -4.59 28.15
CA GLU A 121 -38.54 -5.14 28.57
C GLU A 121 -38.73 -6.57 28.03
N PRO A 122 -39.57 -7.40 28.70
CA PRO A 122 -39.40 -8.86 28.70
C PRO A 122 -40.19 -9.63 27.65
N ALA A 123 -39.57 -10.74 27.23
CA ALA A 123 -40.13 -12.05 26.89
C ALA A 123 -41.39 -12.20 25.99
N LYS A 124 -41.10 -12.63 24.75
CA LYS A 124 -41.69 -13.73 23.96
C LYS A 124 -43.12 -13.57 23.36
N ALA A 125 -43.14 -13.40 22.03
CA ALA A 125 -44.14 -13.99 21.14
C ALA A 125 -43.42 -14.66 19.94
N GLU A 126 -43.80 -15.89 19.61
CA GLU A 126 -43.21 -16.73 18.55
C GLU A 126 -43.39 -16.15 17.13
N PRO A 127 -42.39 -16.25 16.22
CA PRO A 127 -42.59 -15.94 14.81
C PRO A 127 -43.06 -17.16 13.99
N LYS A 128 -44.13 -16.98 13.21
CA LYS A 128 -44.58 -17.90 12.13
C LYS A 128 -43.52 -18.02 11.03
N PRO A 129 -43.31 -19.19 10.40
CA PRO A 129 -42.28 -19.35 9.37
C PRO A 129 -42.69 -18.59 8.09
N ARG A 130 -41.81 -17.70 7.61
CA ARG A 130 -41.92 -17.10 6.27
C ARG A 130 -41.21 -17.98 5.26
N SER A 131 -41.89 -18.28 4.16
CA SER A 131 -41.37 -19.05 3.03
C SER A 131 -40.21 -18.31 2.35
N SER A 132 -39.12 -19.02 2.11
CA SER A 132 -38.03 -18.54 1.25
C SER A 132 -38.35 -18.87 -0.21
N PRO A 133 -38.24 -17.93 -1.16
CA PRO A 133 -38.32 -18.29 -2.57
C PRO A 133 -37.03 -18.95 -3.00
N THR A 134 -37.14 -20.21 -3.41
CA THR A 134 -36.10 -20.97 -4.10
C THR A 134 -35.79 -20.33 -5.45
N ILE A 135 -34.60 -19.74 -5.60
CA ILE A 135 -34.09 -19.34 -6.91
C ILE A 135 -33.56 -20.59 -7.60
N THR A 136 -34.29 -21.05 -8.61
CA THR A 136 -33.87 -22.14 -9.50
C THR A 136 -33.07 -21.54 -10.66
N TRP A 137 -31.83 -21.98 -10.84
CA TRP A 137 -31.04 -21.66 -12.03
C TRP A 137 -31.44 -22.60 -13.17
N GLY A 138 -32.51 -22.23 -13.87
CA GLY A 138 -32.97 -22.92 -15.07
C GLY A 138 -32.16 -22.51 -16.30
N ARG A 139 -31.49 -23.49 -16.92
CA ARG A 139 -31.01 -23.45 -18.30
C ARG A 139 -32.14 -22.98 -19.21
N GLY A 140 -31.95 -21.87 -19.93
CA GLY A 140 -32.91 -21.38 -20.90
C GLY A 140 -32.26 -20.36 -21.82
N ASP A 141 -32.21 -20.71 -23.10
CA ASP A 141 -31.71 -19.90 -24.20
C ASP A 141 -32.40 -18.53 -24.21
N ARG A 142 -31.67 -17.48 -23.84
CA ARG A 142 -32.13 -16.09 -24.00
C ARG A 142 -31.04 -15.26 -24.68
N LYS A 143 -31.38 -14.81 -25.89
CA LYS A 143 -30.62 -13.88 -26.72
C LYS A 143 -30.32 -12.60 -25.92
N PRO A 144 -29.08 -12.09 -25.90
CA PRO A 144 -28.76 -10.85 -25.20
C PRO A 144 -29.39 -9.64 -25.93
N PRO A 145 -29.82 -8.60 -25.20
CA PRO A 145 -30.29 -7.36 -25.83
C PRO A 145 -29.12 -6.61 -26.47
N GLU A 146 -29.34 -6.10 -27.69
CA GLU A 146 -28.38 -5.27 -28.41
C GLU A 146 -28.26 -3.90 -27.73
N GLY A 147 -27.03 -3.54 -27.36
CA GLY A 147 -26.68 -2.23 -26.80
C GLY A 147 -26.51 -1.18 -27.90
N PRO A 148 -26.42 0.12 -27.54
CA PRO A 148 -26.57 1.24 -28.46
C PRO A 148 -25.31 1.58 -29.28
N TYR A 149 -24.39 0.63 -29.45
CA TYR A 149 -23.19 0.82 -30.26
C TYR A 149 -23.30 -0.06 -31.50
N SER A 150 -24.16 0.35 -32.42
CA SER A 150 -24.21 -0.09 -33.82
C SER A 150 -24.17 1.14 -34.71
#